data_AF-A0A535BT72-F1
#
_entry.id   AF-A0A535BT72-F1
#
_cell.length_a   1.000
_cell.length_b   1.000
_cell.length_c   1.000
_cell.angle_alpha   90.00
_cell.angle_beta   90.00
_cell.angle_gamma   90.00
#
_symmetry.space_group_name_H-M   'P 1'
#
loop_
_entity.id
_entity.type
_entity.pdbx_description
1 polymer ?
#
loop_
_entity_poly.entity_id
_entity_poly.type
_entity_poly.pdbx_seq_one_letter_code
_entity_poly.pdbx_strand_id
1 'polypeptide(L)'
;MSQAITQVTWIRPRADAGDDNLAYTVRDSSGTPHVWLYGHGGRGGGQVPQVRSSPAWLNSTTFFEVEEAACSPSCGVGPAWQPDGKTFTYDIASQAETSSRIGAVYGAWPRPGQT
;
A
#
# COMPACT_ATOMS: atom_id res chain seq x y z
N MET A 1 20.59 -7.65 -2.34
CA MET A 1 19.97 -8.99 -2.30
C MET A 1 18.52 -8.81 -2.69
N SER A 2 18.09 -9.32 -3.85
CA SER A 2 16.68 -9.29 -4.27
C SER A 2 15.97 -10.45 -3.58
N GLN A 3 15.01 -10.17 -2.70
CA GLN A 3 14.22 -11.20 -2.05
C GLN A 3 13.17 -11.70 -3.06
N ALA A 4 13.23 -12.99 -3.41
CA ALA A 4 12.22 -13.62 -4.26
C ALA A 4 10.85 -13.52 -3.58
N ILE A 5 9.84 -13.11 -4.34
CA ILE A 5 8.46 -12.93 -3.85
C ILE A 5 7.88 -14.32 -3.58
N THR A 6 7.91 -14.75 -2.32
CA THR A 6 7.37 -16.03 -1.87
C THR A 6 5.84 -15.99 -1.90
N GLN A 7 5.21 -16.51 -2.96
CA GLN A 7 3.79 -16.87 -3.05
C GLN A 7 2.79 -15.97 -2.27
N VAL A 8 3.01 -14.66 -2.28
CA VAL A 8 2.17 -13.68 -1.57
C VAL A 8 1.14 -13.15 -2.54
N THR A 9 -0.13 -13.25 -2.16
CA THR A 9 -1.24 -12.70 -2.93
C THR A 9 -1.17 -11.18 -2.87
N TRP A 10 -0.91 -10.53 -3.99
CA TRP A 10 -0.91 -9.08 -4.08
C TRP A 10 -2.34 -8.56 -4.07
N ILE A 11 -2.63 -7.68 -3.11
CA ILE A 11 -3.95 -7.05 -2.97
C ILE A 11 -3.84 -5.62 -3.48
N ARG A 12 -4.69 -5.29 -4.47
CA ARG A 12 -4.81 -3.96 -5.08
C ARG A 12 -3.47 -3.32 -5.48
N PRO A 13 -2.66 -3.98 -6.33
CA PRO A 13 -1.41 -3.39 -6.80
C PRO A 13 -1.66 -2.06 -7.52
N ARG A 14 -0.74 -1.09 -7.32
CA ARG A 14 -0.75 0.25 -7.91
C ARG A 14 0.66 0.60 -8.40
N ALA A 15 0.79 0.75 -9.72
CA ALA A 15 2.00 1.31 -10.32
C ALA A 15 2.02 2.82 -10.12
N ASP A 16 3.20 3.39 -9.93
CA ASP A 16 3.43 4.84 -9.99
C ASP A 16 3.24 5.36 -11.43
N ALA A 17 3.48 6.66 -11.63
CA ALA A 17 3.33 7.27 -12.96
C ALA A 17 4.45 6.90 -13.94
N GLY A 18 5.62 6.50 -13.43
CA GLY A 18 6.77 6.08 -14.25
C GLY A 18 6.76 4.59 -14.61
N ASP A 19 5.82 3.82 -14.06
CA ASP A 19 5.81 2.34 -14.09
C ASP A 19 7.10 1.71 -13.55
N ASP A 20 7.85 2.45 -12.75
CA ASP A 20 9.11 2.04 -12.12
C ASP A 20 8.86 1.39 -10.76
N ASN A 21 7.79 1.77 -10.07
CA ASN A 21 7.47 1.29 -8.73
C ASN A 21 6.06 0.75 -8.65
N LEU A 22 5.93 -0.39 -7.97
CA LEU A 22 4.65 -0.99 -7.64
C LEU A 22 4.46 -1.04 -6.12
N ALA A 23 3.39 -0.42 -5.64
CA ALA A 23 2.94 -0.54 -4.25
C ALA A 23 1.74 -1.49 -4.18
N TYR A 24 1.71 -2.37 -3.20
CA TYR A 24 0.62 -3.34 -3.02
C TYR A 24 0.47 -3.74 -1.56
N THR A 25 -0.70 -4.24 -1.20
CA THR A 25 -0.92 -4.83 0.13
C THR A 25 -0.66 -6.33 0.07
N VAL A 26 0.00 -6.84 1.10
CA VAL A 26 0.11 -8.25 1.44
C VAL A 26 -0.53 -8.45 2.81
N ARG A 27 -1.11 -9.62 3.06
CA ARG A 27 -1.47 -10.04 4.42
C ARG A 27 -0.55 -11.17 4.85
N ASP A 28 -0.03 -11.08 6.06
CA ASP A 28 0.77 -12.17 6.64
C ASP A 28 -0.12 -13.35 7.08
N SER A 29 0.47 -14.37 7.69
CA SER A 29 -0.24 -15.56 8.16
C SER A 29 -1.31 -15.28 9.22
N SER A 30 -1.21 -14.16 9.94
CA SER A 30 -2.23 -13.68 10.89
C SER A 30 -3.28 -12.78 10.25
N GLY A 31 -3.16 -12.51 8.95
CA GLY A 31 -4.06 -11.61 8.23
C GLY A 31 -3.73 -10.13 8.41
N THR A 32 -2.65 -9.78 9.13
CA THR A 32 -2.23 -8.40 9.34
C THR A 32 -1.76 -7.81 8.01
N PRO A 33 -2.26 -6.63 7.61
CA PRO A 33 -1.90 -6.03 6.35
C PRO A 33 -0.55 -5.32 6.43
N HIS A 34 0.24 -5.45 5.37
CA HIS A 34 1.49 -4.76 5.17
C HIS A 34 1.53 -4.20 3.76
N VAL A 35 1.95 -2.94 3.60
CA VAL A 35 2.27 -2.41 2.28
C VAL A 35 3.67 -2.83 1.89
N TRP A 36 3.82 -3.27 0.65
CA TRP A 36 5.07 -3.64 0.04
C TRP A 36 5.33 -2.78 -1.19
N LEU A 37 6.61 -2.43 -1.36
CA LEU A 37 7.13 -1.79 -2.55
C LEU A 37 7.93 -2.78 -3.37
N TYR A 38 7.77 -2.74 -4.68
CA TYR A 38 8.59 -3.43 -5.65
C TYR A 38 9.10 -2.44 -6.69
N GLY A 39 10.41 -2.28 -6.78
CA GLY A 39 11.06 -1.50 -7.84
C GLY A 39 11.36 -2.36 -9.07
N HIS A 40 11.15 -1.79 -10.25
CA HIS A 40 11.45 -2.42 -11.53
C HIS A 40 12.93 -2.89 -11.61
N GLY A 41 13.16 -4.07 -12.21
CA GLY A 41 14.50 -4.68 -12.30
C GLY A 41 15.01 -5.35 -11.02
N GLY A 42 14.15 -5.57 -10.02
CA GLY A 42 14.52 -6.19 -8.74
C GLY A 42 15.44 -5.31 -7.87
N ARG A 43 15.59 -4.05 -8.26
CA ARG A 43 16.42 -3.04 -7.58
C ARG A 43 15.51 -2.19 -6.69
N GLY A 44 15.39 -2.59 -5.44
CA GLY A 44 14.68 -1.83 -4.43
C GLY A 44 13.25 -2.29 -4.20
N GLY A 45 12.76 -1.98 -3.01
CA GLY A 45 11.50 -2.48 -2.49
C GLY A 45 11.66 -3.30 -1.22
N GLY A 46 10.57 -3.40 -0.48
CA GLY A 46 10.48 -4.03 0.82
C GLY A 46 9.16 -3.68 1.50
N GLN A 47 8.94 -4.29 2.65
CA GLN A 47 7.82 -3.96 3.51
C GLN A 47 7.96 -2.54 4.08
N VAL A 48 6.90 -1.75 3.97
CA VAL A 48 6.73 -0.49 4.70
C VAL A 48 6.52 -0.83 6.18
N PRO A 49 7.18 -0.14 7.14
CA PRO A 49 7.20 -0.59 8.53
C PRO A 49 5.83 -0.63 9.23
N GLN A 50 4.90 0.24 8.85
CA GLN A 50 3.62 0.38 9.53
C GLN A 50 2.57 -0.61 9.00
N VAL A 51 1.63 -0.99 9.88
CA VAL A 51 0.48 -1.81 9.52
C VAL A 51 -0.49 -0.99 8.69
N ARG A 52 -0.36 -1.12 7.38
CA ARG A 52 -1.04 -0.29 6.38
C ARG A 52 -1.61 -1.14 5.26
N SER A 53 -2.61 -0.60 4.58
CA SER A 53 -3.20 -1.21 3.41
C SER A 53 -3.60 -0.20 2.33
N SER A 54 -4.02 -0.73 1.19
CA SER A 54 -4.62 0.01 0.08
C SER A 54 -3.77 1.20 -0.42
N PRO A 55 -2.49 0.97 -0.78
CA PRO A 55 -1.62 2.05 -1.20
C PRO A 55 -2.12 2.69 -2.50
N ALA A 56 -1.92 4.00 -2.66
CA ALA A 56 -2.23 4.72 -3.89
C ALA A 56 -1.27 5.88 -4.14
N TRP A 57 -0.56 5.87 -5.27
CA TRP A 57 0.40 6.92 -5.60
C TRP A 57 -0.26 8.29 -5.72
N LEU A 58 0.33 9.28 -5.04
CA LEU A 58 -0.04 10.69 -5.11
C LEU A 58 0.88 11.46 -6.07
N ASN A 59 2.14 11.03 -6.16
CA ASN A 59 3.16 11.54 -7.07
C ASN A 59 4.24 10.44 -7.28
N SER A 60 5.43 10.81 -7.75
CA SER A 60 6.53 9.86 -8.04
C SER A 60 7.25 9.28 -6.82
N THR A 61 7.12 9.87 -5.62
CA THR A 61 7.80 9.40 -4.39
C THR A 61 6.85 9.14 -3.25
N THR A 62 5.65 9.68 -3.28
CA THR A 62 4.68 9.60 -2.19
C THR A 62 3.46 8.80 -2.61
N PHE A 63 3.05 7.88 -1.75
CA PHE A 63 1.75 7.22 -1.85
C PHE A 63 0.94 7.35 -0.55
N PHE A 64 -0.37 7.38 -0.73
CA PHE A 64 -1.37 7.32 0.32
C PHE A 64 -1.49 5.90 0.87
N GLU A 65 -1.79 5.77 2.15
CA GLU A 65 -2.02 4.50 2.84
C GLU A 65 -3.16 4.60 3.86
N VAL A 66 -3.79 3.47 4.15
CA VAL A 66 -4.86 3.34 5.14
C VAL A 66 -4.37 2.51 6.33
N GLU A 67 -4.61 2.97 7.54
CA GLU A 67 -4.40 2.15 8.74
C GLU A 67 -5.53 1.14 8.88
N GLU A 68 -5.18 -0.11 9.14
CA GLU A 68 -6.14 -1.11 9.59
C GLU A 68 -5.84 -1.46 11.04
N ALA A 69 -6.89 -1.66 11.82
CA ALA A 69 -6.81 -2.17 13.18
C ALA A 69 -7.35 -3.60 13.21
N ALA A 70 -6.84 -4.40 14.15
CA ALA A 70 -7.41 -5.70 14.46
C ALA A 70 -8.87 -5.50 14.88
N CYS A 71 -9.77 -6.21 14.22
CA CYS A 71 -11.17 -6.11 14.48
C CYS A 71 -11.51 -6.81 15.81
N SER A 72 -12.10 -6.06 16.74
CA SER A 72 -12.70 -6.60 17.96
C SER A 72 -14.09 -7.22 17.64
N PRO A 73 -14.75 -7.93 18.57
CA PRO A 73 -16.03 -8.61 18.28
C PRO A 73 -17.16 -7.71 17.74
N SER A 74 -17.02 -6.38 17.81
CA SER A 74 -18.03 -5.41 17.43
C SER A 74 -17.98 -4.89 15.98
N CYS A 75 -16.95 -5.18 15.17
CA CYS A 75 -16.84 -4.61 13.80
C CYS A 75 -17.62 -5.36 12.70
N GLY A 76 -18.55 -6.24 13.08
CA GLY A 76 -19.48 -6.88 12.14
C GLY A 76 -18.80 -7.89 11.20
N VAL A 77 -19.44 -8.18 10.07
CA VAL A 77 -18.93 -9.13 9.08
C VAL A 77 -17.78 -8.51 8.31
N GLY A 78 -16.60 -9.14 8.33
CA GLY A 78 -15.45 -8.70 7.56
C GLY A 78 -14.16 -9.44 7.93
N PRO A 79 -13.03 -9.06 7.32
CA PRO A 79 -11.72 -9.58 7.69
C PRO A 79 -11.35 -9.22 9.13
N ALA A 80 -10.42 -9.99 9.71
CA ALA A 80 -9.91 -9.79 11.08
C ALA A 80 -9.15 -8.47 11.26
N TRP A 81 -8.81 -7.77 10.17
CA TRP A 81 -8.23 -6.42 10.17
C TRP A 81 -9.05 -5.56 9.22
N GLN A 82 -9.46 -4.38 9.67
CA GLN A 82 -10.32 -3.48 8.90
C GLN A 82 -9.84 -2.02 9.03
N PRO A 83 -10.09 -1.17 8.02
CA PRO A 83 -9.79 0.25 8.09
C PRO A 83 -10.38 0.91 9.33
N ASP A 84 -9.58 1.65 10.09
CA ASP A 84 -10.02 2.33 11.32
C ASP A 84 -10.36 3.81 11.10
N GLY A 85 -10.26 4.28 9.85
CA GLY A 85 -10.52 5.65 9.44
C GLY A 85 -9.30 6.57 9.46
N LYS A 86 -8.13 6.12 9.93
CA LYS A 86 -6.90 6.89 9.83
C LYS A 86 -6.18 6.63 8.52
N THR A 87 -5.64 7.70 7.96
CA THR A 87 -4.92 7.68 6.69
C THR A 87 -3.59 8.40 6.79
N PHE A 88 -2.67 7.99 5.93
CA PHE A 88 -1.28 8.42 5.97
C PHE A 88 -0.73 8.60 4.56
N THR A 89 0.41 9.26 4.47
CA THR A 89 1.23 9.32 3.26
C THR A 89 2.63 8.84 3.60
N TYR A 90 3.15 7.93 2.80
CA TYR A 90 4.52 7.45 2.89
C TYR A 90 5.33 7.99 1.73
N ASP A 91 6.48 8.59 2.03
CA ASP A 91 7.44 9.09 1.05
C ASP A 91 8.66 8.17 0.98
N ILE A 92 8.91 7.59 -0.19
CA ILE A 92 9.98 6.59 -0.40
C ILE A 92 11.38 7.22 -0.41
N ALA A 93 11.50 8.52 -0.69
CA ALA A 93 12.79 9.19 -0.75
C ALA A 93 13.34 9.45 0.65
N SER A 94 12.47 9.88 1.56
CA SER A 94 12.77 10.11 2.98
C SER A 94 12.53 8.89 3.87
N GLN A 95 11.85 7.86 3.34
CA GLN A 95 11.43 6.65 4.07
C GLN A 95 10.59 6.96 5.32
N ALA A 96 9.75 8.00 5.22
CA ALA A 96 8.99 8.53 6.34
C ALA A 96 7.49 8.55 6.05
N GLU A 97 6.70 8.36 7.10
CA GLU A 97 5.24 8.44 7.07
C GLU A 97 4.75 9.72 7.75
N THR A 98 3.65 10.28 7.25
CA THR A 98 2.97 11.44 7.83
C THR A 98 1.47 11.21 7.86
N SER A 99 0.79 11.63 8.93
CA SER A 99 -0.68 11.58 9.02
C SER A 99 -1.30 12.42 7.90
N SER A 100 -2.28 11.86 7.20
CA SER A 100 -2.94 12.52 6.07
C SER A 100 -4.25 13.17 6.48
N ARG A 101 -4.66 14.17 5.68
CA ARG A 101 -6.03 14.71 5.68
C ARG A 101 -6.86 14.22 4.49
N ILE A 102 -6.26 13.42 3.62
CA ILE A 102 -6.95 12.80 2.47
C ILE A 102 -7.81 11.65 3.01
N GLY A 103 -9.11 11.66 2.73
CA GLY A 103 -10.01 10.60 3.20
C GLY A 103 -9.93 9.31 2.37
N ALA A 104 -9.75 9.45 1.04
CA ALA A 104 -9.59 8.33 0.13
C ALA A 104 -8.92 8.80 -1.17
N VAL A 105 -8.24 7.88 -1.85
CA VAL A 105 -7.68 8.09 -3.19
C VAL A 105 -8.25 7.04 -4.13
N TYR A 106 -8.86 7.49 -5.21
CA TYR A 106 -9.38 6.63 -6.27
C TYR A 106 -8.50 6.77 -7.50
N GLY A 107 -8.06 5.64 -8.06
CA GLY A 107 -7.40 5.64 -9.35
C GLY A 107 -8.44 5.81 -10.47
N ALA A 108 -8.14 6.65 -11.46
CA ALA A 108 -8.91 6.75 -12.69
C ALA A 108 -8.29 5.85 -13.78
N TRP A 109 -9.16 5.17 -14.54
CA TRP A 109 -8.80 4.42 -15.74
C TRP A 109 -9.69 4.89 -16.91
N PRO A 110 -9.15 5.13 -18.12
CA PRO A 110 -7.73 5.08 -18.48
C PRO A 110 -6.91 6.19 -17.81
N ARG A 111 -5.62 5.93 -17.61
CA ARG A 111 -4.72 6.97 -17.10
C ARG A 111 -4.58 8.05 -18.20
N PRO A 112 -4.51 9.35 -17.84
CA PRO A 112 -4.23 10.39 -18.83
C PRO A 112 -2.97 10.04 -19.63
N GLY A 113 -3.10 9.99 -20.97
CA GLY A 113 -2.01 9.64 -21.88
C GLY A 113 -1.94 8.17 -22.32
N GLN A 114 -2.80 7.28 -21.80
CA GLN A 114 -2.98 5.94 -22.36
C GLN A 114 -4.03 6.00 -23.49
N THR A 115 -3.57 6.01 -24.74
CA THR A 115 -4.39 5.89 -25.96
C THR A 115 -4.21 4.53 -26.61
#